data_AF-A0A8S0PCZ0-F1
#
_entry.id   AF-A0A8S0PCZ0-F1
#
_cell.length_a   1.000
_cell.length_b   1.000
_cell.length_c   1.000
_cell.angle_alpha   90.00
_cell.angle_beta   90.00
_cell.angle_gamma   90.00
#
_symmetry.space_group_name_H-M   'P 1'
#
loop_
_entity.id
_entity.type
_entity.pdbx_description
1 polymer ?
#
loop_
_entity_poly.entity_id
_entity_poly.type
_entity_poly.pdbx_seq_one_letter_code
_entity_poly.pdbx_strand_id
1 'polypeptide(L)' 'MVNEMIAKLTTVCWDKCITGTPGSKFSSSESSCLTNCAQRYMDMSLIIMKRFQNMQ' A
#
# COMPACT_ATOMS: atom_id res chain seq x y z
N MET A 1 3.96 3.95 -15.51
CA MET A 1 4.70 3.21 -14.47
C MET A 1 4.51 3.79 -13.07
N VAL A 2 5.10 4.94 -12.69
CA VAL A 2 4.97 5.45 -11.29
C VAL A 2 3.52 5.83 -10.94
N ASN A 3 2.81 6.51 -11.85
CA ASN A 3 1.40 6.87 -11.61
C ASN A 3 0.48 5.65 -11.38
N GLU A 4 0.71 4.55 -12.10
CA GLU A 4 -0.08 3.32 -11.94
C GLU A 4 0.21 2.65 -10.60
N MET A 5 1.48 2.65 -10.17
CA MET A 5 1.87 2.18 -8.84
C MET A 5 1.21 3.02 -7.74
N ILE A 6 1.23 4.34 -7.87
CA ILE A 6 0.58 5.25 -6.90
C ILE A 6 -0.92 4.96 -6.85
N ALA A 7 -1.60 4.90 -8.01
CA ALA A 7 -3.03 4.60 -8.06
C ALA A 7 -3.39 3.25 -7.42
N LYS A 8 -2.55 2.23 -7.66
CA LYS A 8 -2.73 0.90 -7.06
C LYS A 8 -2.54 0.91 -5.55
N LEU A 9 -1.49 1.56 -5.06
CA LEU A 9 -1.22 1.73 -3.63
C LEU A 9 -2.34 2.51 -2.94
N THR A 10 -2.79 3.61 -3.54
CA THR A 10 -3.90 4.41 -3.02
C THR A 10 -5.15 3.55 -2.87
N THR A 11 -5.55 2.81 -3.91
CA THR A 11 -6.76 1.98 -3.87
C THR A 11 -6.63 0.88 -2.81
N VAL A 12 -5.55 0.09 -2.85
CA VAL A 12 -5.37 -1.06 -1.94
C VAL A 12 -5.25 -0.62 -0.49
N CYS A 13 -4.52 0.46 -0.21
CA CYS A 13 -4.33 0.92 1.16
C CYS A 13 -5.54 1.70 1.69
N TRP A 14 -6.30 2.37 0.82
CA TRP A 14 -7.57 2.97 1.21
C TRP A 14 -8.54 1.90 1.72
N ASP A 15 -8.79 0.84 0.94
CA ASP A 15 -9.72 -0.24 1.31
C ASP A 15 -9.32 -0.97 2.60
N LYS A 16 -8.01 -1.01 2.92
CA LYS A 16 -7.49 -1.66 4.12
C LYS A 16 -7.50 -0.79 5.36
N CYS A 17 -7.26 0.50 5.22
CA CYS A 17 -7.00 1.39 6.35
C CYS A 17 -8.16 2.32 6.67
N ILE A 18 -9.03 2.61 5.69
CA ILE A 18 -10.14 3.55 5.85
C ILE A 18 -11.45 2.75 5.87
N THR A 19 -11.90 2.38 7.07
CA THR A 19 -13.08 1.52 7.30
C THR A 19 -14.37 2.30 7.53
N GLY A 20 -14.28 3.62 7.61
CA GLY A 20 -15.41 4.53 7.75
C GLY A 20 -15.12 5.87 7.08
N THR A 21 -15.99 6.85 7.27
CA THR A 21 -15.77 8.20 6.75
C THR A 21 -14.66 8.90 7.56
N PRO A 22 -13.54 9.29 6.95
CA PRO A 22 -12.50 10.05 7.65
C PRO A 22 -13.03 11.40 8.15
N GLY A 23 -12.40 11.93 9.19
CA GLY A 23 -12.61 13.31 9.60
C GLY A 23 -11.99 14.33 8.62
N SER A 24 -11.86 15.57 9.05
CA SER A 24 -11.14 16.62 8.28
C SER A 24 -9.64 16.34 8.10
N LYS A 25 -9.11 15.34 8.81
CA LYS A 25 -7.76 14.79 8.71
C LYS A 25 -7.79 13.31 9.09
N PHE A 26 -6.80 12.56 8.62
CA PHE A 26 -6.58 11.21 9.12
C PHE A 26 -6.21 11.25 10.61
N SER A 27 -6.76 10.32 11.36
CA SER A 27 -6.29 9.97 12.70
C SER A 27 -4.85 9.45 12.64
N SER A 28 -4.21 9.37 13.81
CA SER A 28 -2.87 8.78 13.93
C SER A 28 -2.84 7.33 13.48
N SER A 29 -3.87 6.54 13.83
CA SER A 29 -3.98 5.13 13.44
C SER A 29 -4.17 4.94 11.94
N GLU A 30 -5.03 5.73 11.29
CA GLU A 30 -5.20 5.71 9.83
C GLU A 30 -3.90 6.08 9.12
N SER A 31 -3.23 7.15 9.57
CA SER A 31 -1.94 7.59 9.00
C SER A 31 -0.86 6.52 9.14
N SER A 32 -0.72 5.92 10.32
CA SER A 32 0.21 4.80 10.53
C SER A 32 -0.15 3.58 9.70
N CYS A 33 -1.44 3.26 9.55
CA CYS A 33 -1.89 2.15 8.72
C CYS A 33 -1.51 2.37 7.24
N LEU A 34 -1.80 3.56 6.69
CA LEU A 34 -1.52 3.89 5.30
C LEU A 34 -0.01 3.79 5.00
N THR A 35 0.83 4.34 5.87
CA THR A 35 2.30 4.24 5.75
C THR A 35 2.76 2.79 5.76
N ASN A 36 2.30 2.00 6.74
CA ASN A 36 2.65 0.60 6.87
C ASN A 36 2.15 -0.24 5.68
N CYS A 37 0.95 0.05 5.18
CA CYS A 37 0.38 -0.63 4.03
C CYS A 37 1.20 -0.41 2.77
N ALA A 38 1.55 0.85 2.47
CA ALA A 38 2.33 1.18 1.28
C ALA A 38 3.72 0.54 1.31
N GLN A 39 4.40 0.61 2.46
CA GLN A 39 5.71 -0.01 2.64
C GLN A 39 5.64 -1.54 2.46
N ARG A 40 4.71 -2.21 3.16
CA ARG A 40 4.53 -3.67 3.06
C ARG A 40 4.16 -4.12 1.65
N TYR A 41 3.34 -3.35 0.94
CA TYR A 41 2.96 -3.67 -0.44
C TYR A 41 4.18 -3.65 -1.35
N MET A 42 5.02 -2.61 -1.24
CA MET A 42 6.26 -2.51 -2.02
C MET A 42 7.24 -3.63 -1.69
N ASP A 43 7.48 -3.89 -0.40
CA ASP A 43 8.38 -4.95 0.06
C ASP A 43 7.97 -6.33 -0.48
N MET A 44 6.67 -6.67 -0.35
CA MET A 44 6.14 -7.93 -0.86
C MET A 44 6.20 -8.01 -2.38
N SER A 45 5.93 -6.90 -3.08
CA SER A 45 6.03 -6.86 -4.55
C SER A 45 7.47 -7.15 -5.00
N LEU A 46 8.47 -6.58 -4.34
CA LEU A 46 9.90 -6.84 -4.61
C LEU A 46 10.29 -8.29 -4.31
N ILE A 47 9.83 -8.86 -3.19
CA ILE A 47 10.08 -10.26 -2.84
C ILE A 47 9.52 -11.20 -3.91
N ILE A 48 8.27 -10.96 -4.33
CA ILE A 48 7.60 -11.77 -5.35
C ILE A 48 8.34 -11.66 -6.70
N MET A 49 8.71 -10.44 -7.12
CA MET A 49 9.48 -10.23 -8.34
C MET A 49 10.81 -10.98 -8.32
N LYS A 50 11.58 -10.88 -7.22
CA LYS A 50 12.84 -11.63 -7.06
C LYS A 50 12.62 -13.14 -7.12
N ARG A 51 11.54 -13.66 -6.53
CA ARG A 51 11.22 -15.08 -6.59
C ARG A 51 10.97 -15.55 -8.03
N PHE A 52 10.22 -14.78 -8.82
CA PHE A 52 10.00 -15.11 -10.23
C PHE A 52 11.28 -15.06 -11.06
N GLN A 53 12.15 -14.08 -10.83
CA GLN A 53 13.46 -14.01 -11.49
C GLN A 53 14.35 -15.21 -11.16
N ASN A 54 14.33 -15.70 -9.92
CA ASN A 54 15.12 -16.85 -9.49
C ASN A 54 14.56 -18.21 -9.97
N MET A 55 13.35 -18.25 -10.55
CA MET A 55 12.76 -19.46 -11.12
C MET A 55 13.01 -19.60 -12.63
N GLN A 56 13.63 -18.60 -13.25
CA GLN A 56 14.02 -18.57 -14.66
C GLN A 56 15.48 -18.98 -14.82
#